data_AF-A0A095UHE7-F1
#
_entry.id   AF-A0A095UHE7-F1
#
_cell.length_a   1.000
_cell.length_b   1.000
_cell.length_c   1.000
_cell.angle_alpha   90.00
_cell.angle_beta   90.00
_cell.angle_gamma   90.00
#
_symmetry.space_group_name_H-M   'P 1'
#
loop_
_entity.id
_entity.type
_entity.pdbx_description
1 polymer ?
#
loop_
_entity_poly.entity_id
_entity_poly.type
_entity_poly.pdbx_seq_one_letter_code
_entity_poly.pdbx_strand_id
1 'polypeptide(L)'
;MNQAQRKANRRRIPRKAWALGLAVAAAAGFYAWKESPLGPGLTEGKIHKILVAAMATPTNAPGSACVNVVGVRPLPTDVYTAFLEEQDKIVQGLVKHQLITVKRVSASGDGSPPQPDEKPEDATSRMELTEKGRAYYTDGEALMGSKLLYTAKFCAPGLQVGKILNYSKPGKNPFDDNPNAVSAVKFEWRLDRATADWAADPVFYPHISGFPSQHEPDEWQTRHIMLERKDGVWGLGDRPYTIRW
;
A
#
# COMPACT_ATOMS: atom_id res chain seq x y z
N MET A 1 18.18 -11.14 84.25
CA MET A 1 17.26 -11.35 83.12
C MET A 1 16.34 -10.14 83.02
N ASN A 2 16.38 -9.37 81.93
CA ASN A 2 15.31 -8.47 81.52
C ASN A 2 15.43 -8.22 80.01
N GLN A 3 14.64 -8.96 79.22
CA GLN A 3 14.54 -8.79 77.78
C GLN A 3 13.69 -7.55 77.48
N ALA A 4 14.35 -6.48 77.02
CA ALA A 4 13.65 -5.35 76.42
C ALA A 4 13.04 -5.79 75.07
N GLN A 5 11.71 -5.83 75.01
CA GLN A 5 10.97 -6.06 73.77
C GLN A 5 11.33 -5.00 72.72
N ARG A 6 12.06 -5.40 71.68
CA ARG A 6 12.23 -4.60 70.46
C ARG A 6 10.87 -4.50 69.74
N LYS A 7 10.17 -3.38 69.90
CA LYS A 7 9.02 -3.04 69.06
C LYS A 7 9.51 -2.87 67.61
N ALA A 8 9.17 -3.84 66.75
CA ALA A 8 9.35 -3.73 65.32
C ALA A 8 8.52 -2.54 64.80
N ASN A 9 9.21 -1.47 64.40
CA ASN A 9 8.58 -0.27 63.86
C ASN A 9 8.11 -0.58 62.44
N ARG A 10 6.92 -1.18 62.31
CA ARG A 10 6.27 -1.45 61.02
C ARG A 10 5.92 -0.10 60.40
N ARG A 11 6.79 0.41 59.51
CA ARG A 11 6.55 1.63 58.70
C ARG A 11 5.22 1.47 57.98
N ARG A 12 4.16 2.09 58.53
CA ARG A 12 2.85 2.17 57.90
C ARG A 12 2.98 3.11 56.71
N ILE A 13 3.09 2.55 55.52
CA ILE A 13 3.04 3.33 54.28
C ILE A 13 1.67 4.06 54.26
N PRO A 14 1.64 5.39 54.14
CA PRO A 14 0.39 6.13 54.19
C PRO A 14 -0.51 5.72 53.02
N ARG A 15 -1.82 5.53 53.28
CA ARG A 15 -2.82 5.11 52.27
C ARG A 15 -2.81 5.99 51.00
N LYS A 16 -2.42 7.28 51.13
CA LYS A 16 -2.26 8.21 50.00
C LYS A 16 -1.14 7.81 49.04
N ALA A 17 -0.05 7.21 49.54
CA ALA A 17 1.05 6.72 48.69
C ALA A 17 0.64 5.46 47.92
N TRP A 18 -0.18 4.59 48.50
CA TRP A 18 -0.79 3.45 47.79
C TRP A 18 -1.73 3.90 46.68
N ALA A 19 -2.59 4.89 46.95
CA ALA A 19 -3.50 5.43 45.94
C ALA A 19 -2.74 6.08 44.77
N LEU A 20 -1.68 6.85 45.06
CA LEU A 20 -0.84 7.45 44.03
C LEU A 20 -0.11 6.39 43.19
N GLY A 21 0.46 5.36 43.84
CA GLY A 21 1.13 4.26 43.16
C GLY A 21 0.20 3.46 42.25
N LEU A 22 -1.04 3.19 42.69
CA LEU A 22 -2.06 2.53 41.88
C LEU A 22 -2.51 3.37 40.68
N ALA A 23 -2.67 4.69 40.86
CA ALA A 23 -3.03 5.59 39.77
C ALA A 23 -1.94 5.64 38.69
N VAL A 24 -0.66 5.70 39.10
CA VAL A 24 0.48 5.69 38.18
C VAL A 24 0.58 4.35 37.45
N ALA A 25 0.43 3.22 38.15
CA ALA A 25 0.47 1.89 37.54
C ALA A 25 -0.71 1.68 36.56
N ALA A 26 -1.91 2.14 36.91
CA ALA A 26 -3.07 2.08 36.03
C ALA A 26 -2.90 2.96 34.78
N ALA A 27 -2.37 4.18 34.94
CA ALA A 27 -2.07 5.08 33.82
C ALA A 27 -1.01 4.48 32.89
N ALA A 28 0.07 3.92 33.45
CA ALA A 28 1.11 3.24 32.68
C ALA A 28 0.58 1.99 31.96
N GLY A 29 -0.25 1.18 32.64
CA GLY A 29 -0.88 0.01 32.04
C GLY A 29 -1.86 0.36 30.91
N PHE A 30 -2.67 1.41 31.10
CA PHE A 30 -3.56 1.90 30.05
C PHE A 30 -2.79 2.46 28.86
N TYR A 31 -1.72 3.23 29.11
CA TYR A 31 -0.84 3.75 28.06
C TYR A 31 -0.17 2.60 27.28
N ALA A 32 0.43 1.64 27.99
CA ALA A 32 1.04 0.45 27.38
C ALA A 32 0.02 -0.37 26.59
N TRP A 33 -1.21 -0.54 27.08
CA TRP A 33 -2.27 -1.20 26.34
C TRP A 33 -2.64 -0.44 25.08
N LYS A 34 -2.79 0.89 25.13
CA LYS A 34 -3.09 1.72 23.96
C LYS A 34 -2.01 1.64 22.88
N GLU A 35 -0.74 1.64 23.29
CA GLU A 35 0.42 1.55 22.38
C GLU A 35 0.67 0.12 21.88
N SER A 36 0.18 -0.91 22.58
CA SER A 36 0.36 -2.32 22.18
C SER A 36 -0.21 -2.58 20.76
N PRO A 37 0.32 -3.56 20.00
CA PRO A 37 -0.17 -3.87 18.65
C PRO A 37 -1.69 -4.14 18.58
N LEU A 38 -2.23 -4.81 19.61
CA LEU A 38 -3.66 -5.16 19.76
C LEU A 38 -4.49 -4.07 20.46
N GLY A 39 -3.82 -3.02 20.93
CA GLY A 39 -4.40 -1.91 21.65
C GLY A 39 -5.39 -1.11 20.80
N PRO A 40 -6.44 -0.53 21.41
CA PRO A 40 -7.42 0.29 20.68
C PRO A 40 -6.84 1.62 20.18
N GLY A 41 -5.71 2.06 20.74
CA GLY A 41 -5.06 3.31 20.35
C GLY A 41 -4.44 3.24 18.95
N LEU A 42 -4.54 4.35 18.24
CA LEU A 42 -3.81 4.60 17.00
C LEU A 42 -2.87 5.80 17.24
N THR A 43 -1.58 5.52 17.28
CA THR A 43 -0.52 6.51 17.52
C THR A 43 0.32 6.67 16.27
N GLU A 44 1.02 7.79 16.13
CA GLU A 44 1.85 8.08 14.97
C GLU A 44 2.84 6.96 14.67
N GLY A 45 3.54 6.44 15.69
CA GLY A 45 4.48 5.34 15.55
C GLY A 45 3.82 4.02 15.12
N LYS A 46 2.57 3.76 15.54
CA LYS A 46 1.81 2.59 15.07
C LYS A 46 1.39 2.76 13.61
N ILE A 47 0.89 3.93 13.25
CA ILE A 47 0.52 4.28 11.86
C ILE A 47 1.74 4.09 10.96
N HIS A 48 2.88 4.67 11.32
CA HIS A 48 4.11 4.58 10.53
C HIS A 48 4.54 3.13 10.31
N LYS A 49 4.53 2.30 11.37
CA LYS A 49 4.82 0.85 11.26
C LYS A 49 3.86 0.11 10.34
N ILE A 50 2.56 0.39 10.43
CA ILE A 50 1.54 -0.21 9.54
C ILE A 50 1.85 0.16 8.09
N LEU A 51 2.12 1.44 7.82
CA LEU A 51 2.41 1.91 6.47
C LEU A 51 3.70 1.31 5.93
N VAL A 52 4.80 1.29 6.70
CA VAL A 52 6.06 0.66 6.27
C VAL A 52 5.85 -0.81 5.93
N ALA A 53 5.16 -1.56 6.80
CA ALA A 53 4.87 -2.98 6.55
C ALA A 53 3.98 -3.18 5.32
N ALA A 54 2.95 -2.34 5.15
CA ALA A 54 2.04 -2.44 4.03
C ALA A 54 2.71 -2.11 2.69
N MET A 55 3.54 -1.06 2.65
CA MET A 55 4.25 -0.61 1.45
C MET A 55 5.40 -1.54 1.02
N ALA A 56 5.79 -2.50 1.88
CA ALA A 56 6.68 -3.59 1.47
C ALA A 56 6.04 -4.51 0.42
N THR A 57 4.70 -4.53 0.34
CA THR A 57 3.95 -5.21 -0.72
C THR A 57 3.62 -4.19 -1.83
N PRO A 58 4.17 -4.33 -3.04
CA PRO A 58 4.02 -3.31 -4.09
C PRO A 58 2.55 -3.01 -4.46
N THR A 59 1.66 -3.99 -4.39
CA THR A 59 0.24 -3.81 -4.74
C THR A 59 -0.52 -2.88 -3.77
N ASN A 60 0.03 -2.62 -2.58
CA ASN A 60 -0.50 -1.63 -1.65
C ASN A 60 -0.01 -0.21 -1.92
N ALA A 61 0.88 0.00 -2.89
CA ALA A 61 1.43 1.32 -3.17
C ALA A 61 0.36 2.32 -3.67
N PRO A 62 0.55 3.64 -3.47
CA PRO A 62 -0.27 4.66 -4.10
C PRO A 62 -0.33 4.43 -5.61
N GLY A 63 -1.50 4.65 -6.23
CA GLY A 63 -1.67 4.39 -7.67
C GLY A 63 -0.69 5.17 -8.56
N SER A 64 -0.19 6.30 -8.10
CA SER A 64 0.82 7.10 -8.79
C SER A 64 2.25 6.58 -8.65
N ALA A 65 2.46 5.53 -7.85
CA ALA A 65 3.69 4.73 -7.80
C ALA A 65 3.66 3.56 -8.80
N CYS A 66 2.64 3.50 -9.67
CA CYS A 66 2.39 2.36 -10.54
C CYS A 66 2.25 2.79 -12.00
N VAL A 67 2.60 1.88 -12.91
CA VAL A 67 2.33 2.03 -14.35
C VAL A 67 1.11 1.19 -14.71
N ASN A 68 0.36 1.65 -15.71
CA ASN A 68 -0.84 0.99 -16.18
C ASN A 68 -0.71 0.77 -17.69
N VAL A 69 -1.01 -0.45 -18.14
CA VAL A 69 -1.30 -0.71 -19.55
C VAL A 69 -2.81 -0.68 -19.71
N VAL A 70 -3.32 0.38 -20.33
CA VAL A 70 -4.76 0.67 -20.43
C VAL A 70 -5.41 -0.17 -21.52
N GLY A 71 -6.66 -0.58 -21.30
CA GLY A 71 -7.41 -1.40 -22.24
C GLY A 71 -7.07 -2.89 -22.16
N VAL A 72 -6.27 -3.28 -21.17
CA VAL A 72 -5.86 -4.66 -20.93
C VAL A 72 -6.67 -5.22 -19.77
N ARG A 73 -7.39 -6.31 -20.03
CA ARG A 73 -8.09 -7.09 -19.00
C ARG A 73 -7.11 -7.79 -18.07
N PRO A 74 -7.56 -8.30 -16.91
CA PRO A 74 -6.72 -9.10 -16.02
C PRO A 74 -5.92 -10.17 -16.77
N LEU A 75 -4.61 -10.24 -16.50
CA LEU A 75 -3.70 -11.14 -17.19
C LEU A 75 -3.82 -12.59 -16.67
N PRO A 76 -3.62 -13.61 -17.52
CA PRO A 76 -3.27 -13.51 -18.94
C PRO A 76 -4.48 -13.14 -19.81
N THR A 77 -4.25 -12.40 -20.88
CA THR A 77 -5.33 -12.00 -21.79
C THR A 77 -4.84 -11.78 -23.21
N ASP A 78 -5.76 -11.91 -24.15
CA ASP A 78 -5.54 -11.61 -25.56
C ASP A 78 -6.01 -10.16 -25.80
N VAL A 79 -5.15 -9.35 -26.42
CA VAL A 79 -5.33 -7.91 -26.64
C VAL A 79 -5.03 -7.61 -28.11
N TYR A 80 -5.79 -6.70 -28.74
CA TYR A 80 -5.43 -6.23 -30.06
C TYR A 80 -4.02 -5.63 -30.05
N THR A 81 -3.20 -6.04 -31.01
CA THR A 81 -1.79 -5.66 -31.09
C THR A 81 -1.64 -4.15 -31.21
N ALA A 82 -2.54 -3.49 -31.95
CA ALA A 82 -2.58 -2.03 -32.07
C ALA A 82 -2.66 -1.31 -30.71
N PHE A 83 -3.44 -1.82 -29.74
CA PHE A 83 -3.52 -1.21 -28.40
C PHE A 83 -2.21 -1.33 -27.61
N LEU A 84 -1.45 -2.40 -27.85
CA LEU A 84 -0.12 -2.56 -27.24
C LEU A 84 0.90 -1.64 -27.91
N GLU A 85 0.81 -1.46 -29.24
CA GLU A 85 1.68 -0.57 -30.01
C GLU A 85 1.49 0.91 -29.64
N GLU A 86 0.26 1.35 -29.37
CA GLU A 86 -0.02 2.71 -28.85
C GLU A 86 0.67 2.98 -27.49
N GLN A 87 0.96 1.93 -26.74
CA GLN A 87 1.60 1.96 -25.42
C GLN A 87 2.98 1.30 -25.42
N ASP A 88 3.61 1.20 -26.59
CA ASP A 88 4.79 0.35 -26.85
C ASP A 88 5.91 0.61 -25.83
N LYS A 89 6.21 1.87 -25.51
CA LYS A 89 7.26 2.20 -24.53
C LYS A 89 7.06 1.51 -23.17
N ILE A 90 5.83 1.51 -22.64
CA ILE A 90 5.52 0.86 -21.36
C ILE A 90 5.61 -0.65 -21.54
N VAL A 91 4.99 -1.19 -22.59
CA VAL A 91 4.94 -2.64 -22.84
C VAL A 91 6.35 -3.21 -23.02
N GLN A 92 7.19 -2.60 -23.86
CA GLN A 92 8.59 -3.00 -24.04
C GLN A 92 9.40 -2.83 -22.77
N GLY A 93 9.15 -1.80 -21.97
CA GLY A 93 9.75 -1.66 -20.64
C GLY A 93 9.42 -2.86 -19.75
N LEU A 94 8.14 -3.23 -19.66
CA LEU A 94 7.69 -4.37 -18.85
C LEU A 94 8.26 -5.70 -19.37
N VAL A 95 8.36 -5.89 -20.69
CA VAL A 95 8.99 -7.06 -21.31
C VAL A 95 10.50 -7.10 -21.02
N LYS A 96 11.21 -5.97 -21.20
CA LYS A 96 12.64 -5.81 -20.92
C LYS A 96 12.98 -6.21 -19.49
N HIS A 97 12.14 -5.80 -18.53
CA HIS A 97 12.30 -6.12 -17.11
C HIS A 97 11.72 -7.47 -16.70
N GLN A 98 11.28 -8.27 -17.69
CA GLN A 98 10.75 -9.62 -17.52
C GLN A 98 9.53 -9.66 -16.59
N LEU A 99 8.67 -8.64 -16.61
CA LEU A 99 7.44 -8.62 -15.83
C LEU A 99 6.28 -9.26 -16.59
N ILE A 100 6.32 -9.18 -17.92
CA ILE A 100 5.31 -9.75 -18.81
C ILE A 100 5.99 -10.42 -20.01
N THR A 101 5.23 -11.26 -20.70
CA THR A 101 5.54 -11.70 -22.06
C THR A 101 4.42 -11.28 -22.99
N VAL A 102 4.77 -10.93 -24.22
CA VAL A 102 3.81 -10.64 -25.30
C VAL A 102 4.14 -11.55 -26.48
N LYS A 103 3.15 -12.30 -26.96
CA LYS A 103 3.29 -13.18 -28.13
C LYS A 103 2.13 -12.93 -29.10
N ARG A 104 2.43 -12.75 -30.38
CA ARG A 104 1.39 -12.64 -31.41
C ARG A 104 0.63 -13.97 -31.51
N VAL A 105 -0.69 -13.91 -31.52
CA VAL A 105 -1.61 -15.06 -31.63
C VAL A 105 -2.67 -14.74 -32.69
N SER A 106 -3.37 -15.76 -33.16
CA SER A 106 -4.46 -15.57 -34.12
C SER A 106 -5.61 -14.76 -33.52
N ALA A 107 -6.22 -13.88 -34.32
CA ALA A 107 -7.46 -13.17 -34.02
C ALA A 107 -8.65 -14.07 -33.67
N SER A 108 -8.61 -15.37 -34.00
CA SER A 108 -9.65 -16.33 -33.61
C SER A 108 -9.76 -16.53 -32.09
N GLY A 109 -8.74 -16.13 -31.32
CA GLY A 109 -8.72 -16.26 -29.86
C GLY A 109 -8.55 -17.70 -29.36
N ASP A 110 -8.17 -18.63 -30.25
CA ASP A 110 -7.88 -20.04 -29.92
C ASP A 110 -6.44 -20.25 -29.43
N GLY A 111 -5.63 -19.18 -29.36
CA GLY A 111 -4.23 -19.23 -28.96
C GLY A 111 -3.27 -19.80 -30.01
N SER A 112 -3.76 -20.09 -31.21
CA SER A 112 -2.93 -20.56 -32.33
C SER A 112 -2.01 -19.45 -32.84
N PRO A 113 -0.94 -19.80 -33.58
CA PRO A 113 -0.12 -18.82 -34.27
C PRO A 113 -0.94 -17.96 -35.25
N PRO A 114 -0.49 -16.72 -35.55
CA PRO A 114 -1.16 -15.83 -36.50
C PRO A 114 -1.31 -16.46 -37.89
N GLN A 115 -2.42 -16.18 -38.57
CA GLN A 115 -2.64 -16.68 -39.92
C GLN A 115 -1.94 -15.77 -40.96
N PRO A 116 -1.47 -16.30 -42.11
CA PRO A 116 -0.71 -15.53 -43.10
C PRO A 116 -1.51 -14.39 -43.77
N ASP A 117 -2.83 -14.54 -43.85
CA ASP A 117 -3.78 -13.61 -44.47
C ASP A 117 -4.57 -12.77 -43.46
N GLU A 118 -4.18 -12.82 -42.18
CA GLU A 118 -4.81 -12.06 -41.11
C GLU A 118 -4.59 -10.57 -41.31
N LYS A 119 -5.69 -9.82 -41.26
CA LYS A 119 -5.63 -8.36 -41.42
C LYS A 119 -4.88 -7.73 -40.26
N PRO A 120 -3.99 -6.76 -40.49
CA PRO A 120 -3.22 -6.11 -39.43
C PRO A 120 -4.09 -5.51 -38.31
N GLU A 121 -5.28 -5.00 -38.64
CA GLU A 121 -6.25 -4.43 -37.70
C GLU A 121 -6.88 -5.46 -36.75
N ASP A 122 -6.98 -6.72 -37.17
CA ASP A 122 -7.54 -7.81 -36.35
C ASP A 122 -6.47 -8.51 -35.51
N ALA A 123 -5.19 -8.21 -35.79
CA ALA A 123 -4.06 -8.87 -35.20
C ALA A 123 -4.08 -8.83 -33.67
N THR A 124 -4.02 -10.01 -33.06
CA THR A 124 -4.11 -10.15 -31.61
C THR A 124 -2.76 -10.59 -31.01
N SER A 125 -2.51 -10.15 -29.79
CA SER A 125 -1.33 -10.51 -29.01
C SER A 125 -1.75 -10.99 -27.63
N ARG A 126 -1.21 -12.13 -27.23
CA ARG A 126 -1.39 -12.69 -25.90
C ARG A 126 -0.35 -12.11 -24.96
N MET A 127 -0.85 -11.45 -23.92
CA MET A 127 -0.04 -10.86 -22.86
C MET A 127 -0.20 -11.69 -21.59
N GLU A 128 0.92 -12.08 -20.98
CA GLU A 128 0.95 -12.95 -19.79
C GLU A 128 1.92 -12.44 -18.73
N LEU A 129 1.61 -12.71 -17.46
CA LEU A 129 2.51 -12.43 -16.34
C LEU A 129 3.63 -13.47 -16.29
N THR A 130 4.86 -12.99 -16.13
CA THR A 130 5.96 -13.85 -15.71
C THR A 130 5.88 -14.16 -14.21
N GLU A 131 6.74 -15.05 -13.74
CA GLU A 131 6.91 -15.27 -12.31
C GLU A 131 7.37 -14.02 -11.55
N LYS A 132 8.32 -13.27 -12.13
CA LYS A 132 8.79 -12.01 -11.57
C LYS A 132 7.66 -10.97 -11.53
N GLY A 133 6.86 -10.87 -12.59
CA GLY A 133 5.79 -9.88 -12.71
C GLY A 133 4.69 -10.01 -11.65
N ARG A 134 4.38 -11.23 -11.22
CA ARG A 134 3.32 -11.49 -10.23
C ARG A 134 3.50 -10.73 -8.92
N ALA A 135 4.73 -10.48 -8.48
CA ALA A 135 5.00 -9.76 -7.23
C ALA A 135 4.62 -8.26 -7.28
N TYR A 136 4.51 -7.68 -8.49
CA TYR A 136 4.28 -6.26 -8.71
C TYR A 136 2.90 -5.96 -9.29
N TYR A 137 2.21 -7.00 -9.75
CA TYR A 137 0.98 -6.90 -10.52
C TYR A 137 -0.26 -6.83 -9.62
N THR A 138 -1.18 -5.96 -9.99
CA THR A 138 -2.57 -5.99 -9.54
C THR A 138 -3.48 -5.63 -10.71
N ASP A 139 -4.73 -6.07 -10.64
CA ASP A 139 -5.76 -5.53 -11.52
C ASP A 139 -5.99 -4.06 -11.16
N GLY A 140 -6.30 -3.24 -12.17
CA GLY A 140 -6.61 -1.83 -11.98
C GLY A 140 -7.70 -1.37 -12.92
N GLU A 141 -8.27 -0.22 -12.59
CA GLU A 141 -9.27 0.46 -13.40
C GLU A 141 -8.83 1.91 -13.60
N ALA A 142 -8.96 2.42 -14.81
CA ALA A 142 -8.70 3.81 -15.15
C ALA A 142 -9.96 4.46 -15.73
N LEU A 143 -10.25 5.68 -15.28
CA LEU A 143 -11.29 6.52 -15.85
C LEU A 143 -10.69 7.34 -17.00
N MET A 144 -11.16 7.10 -18.23
CA MET A 144 -10.90 7.95 -19.38
C MET A 144 -12.19 8.67 -19.78
N GLY A 145 -12.27 9.96 -19.46
CA GLY A 145 -13.52 10.72 -19.57
C GLY A 145 -14.58 10.12 -18.66
N SER A 146 -15.69 9.65 -19.24
CA SER A 146 -16.77 8.96 -18.51
C SER A 146 -16.67 7.43 -18.56
N LYS A 147 -15.70 6.86 -19.28
CA LYS A 147 -15.56 5.41 -19.45
C LYS A 147 -14.55 4.84 -18.48
N LEU A 148 -14.94 3.77 -17.79
CA LEU A 148 -14.05 2.96 -16.97
C LEU A 148 -13.43 1.87 -17.82
N LEU A 149 -12.10 1.80 -17.84
CA LEU A 149 -11.33 0.82 -18.60
C LEU A 149 -10.51 -0.04 -17.63
N TYR A 150 -10.42 -1.34 -17.94
CA TYR A 150 -9.49 -2.23 -17.26
C TYR A 150 -8.05 -1.86 -17.61
N THR A 151 -7.17 -2.07 -16.64
CA THR A 151 -5.73 -1.84 -16.79
C THR A 151 -4.96 -2.99 -16.17
N ALA A 152 -3.90 -3.42 -16.83
CA ALA A 152 -2.86 -4.22 -16.19
C ALA A 152 -1.93 -3.26 -15.43
N LYS A 153 -1.94 -3.32 -14.09
CA LYS A 153 -1.25 -2.35 -13.24
C LYS A 153 -0.05 -2.99 -12.55
N PHE A 154 1.11 -2.35 -12.67
CA PHE A 154 2.37 -2.77 -12.05
C PHE A 154 2.89 -1.68 -11.13
N CYS A 155 3.07 -1.99 -9.85
CA CYS A 155 3.48 -1.01 -8.85
C CYS A 155 4.96 -1.14 -8.49
N ALA A 156 5.64 0.00 -8.38
CA ALA A 156 7.05 0.05 -8.06
C ALA A 156 7.32 -0.52 -6.66
N PRO A 157 8.37 -1.34 -6.48
CA PRO A 157 8.86 -1.68 -5.14
C PRO A 157 9.66 -0.53 -4.52
N GLY A 158 10.09 -0.71 -3.27
CA GLY A 158 11.05 0.20 -2.64
C GLY A 158 10.45 1.53 -2.17
N LEU A 159 9.14 1.59 -1.94
CA LEU A 159 8.51 2.77 -1.36
C LEU A 159 9.06 3.08 0.03
N GLN A 160 9.39 4.34 0.25
CA GLN A 160 9.75 4.88 1.54
C GLN A 160 8.56 5.64 2.13
N VAL A 161 8.29 5.40 3.41
CA VAL A 161 7.26 6.11 4.18
C VAL A 161 7.94 7.17 5.05
N GLY A 162 7.58 8.43 4.79
CA GLY A 162 8.07 9.60 5.51
C GLY A 162 7.24 9.92 6.74
N LYS A 163 7.00 11.21 7.00
CA LYS A 163 6.22 11.65 8.16
C LYS A 163 4.74 11.32 8.02
N ILE A 164 4.10 11.12 9.16
CA ILE A 164 2.65 11.17 9.25
C ILE A 164 2.26 12.64 9.46
N LEU A 165 1.56 13.22 8.49
CA LEU A 165 1.23 14.64 8.48
C LEU A 165 0.01 14.94 9.36
N ASN A 166 -1.01 14.09 9.28
CA ASN A 166 -2.16 14.13 10.17
C ASN A 166 -2.92 12.79 10.11
N TYR A 167 -3.81 12.59 11.07
CA TYR A 167 -4.78 11.50 11.03
C TYR A 167 -6.03 11.86 11.80
N SER A 168 -7.17 11.33 11.36
CA SER A 168 -8.44 11.53 12.05
C SER A 168 -8.49 10.73 13.35
N LYS A 169 -9.28 11.21 14.32
CA LYS A 169 -9.58 10.42 15.51
C LYS A 169 -10.26 9.10 15.09
N PRO A 170 -9.82 7.94 15.61
CA PRO A 170 -10.49 6.67 15.36
C PRO A 170 -11.98 6.71 15.71
N GLY A 171 -12.82 6.26 14.79
CA GLY A 171 -14.27 6.23 14.97
C GLY A 171 -14.95 5.32 13.96
N LYS A 172 -16.22 4.98 14.18
CA LYS A 172 -17.03 4.31 13.17
C LYS A 172 -17.36 5.29 12.05
N ASN A 173 -17.27 4.88 10.80
CA ASN A 173 -17.77 5.66 9.68
C ASN A 173 -19.32 5.68 9.75
N PRO A 174 -19.97 6.85 9.85
CA PRO A 174 -21.43 6.89 9.91
C PRO A 174 -22.10 6.79 8.54
N PHE A 175 -21.33 6.81 7.44
CA PHE A 175 -21.84 6.81 6.06
C PHE A 175 -21.67 5.47 5.34
N ASP A 176 -21.18 4.43 6.02
CA ASP A 176 -21.24 3.06 5.52
C ASP A 176 -21.52 2.04 6.63
N ASP A 177 -21.85 0.81 6.22
CA ASP A 177 -22.14 -0.30 7.13
C ASP A 177 -20.86 -0.97 7.68
N ASN A 178 -19.68 -0.36 7.52
CA ASN A 178 -18.43 -0.95 8.01
C ASN A 178 -18.49 -1.06 9.55
N PRO A 179 -18.39 -2.26 10.13
CA PRO A 179 -18.44 -2.42 11.58
C PRO A 179 -17.15 -1.95 12.27
N ASN A 180 -16.07 -1.74 11.52
CA ASN A 180 -14.76 -1.43 12.06
C ASN A 180 -14.60 0.06 12.39
N ALA A 181 -13.74 0.35 13.37
CA ALA A 181 -13.25 1.71 13.56
C ALA A 181 -12.26 2.06 12.44
N VAL A 182 -12.35 3.27 11.90
CA VAL A 182 -11.50 3.73 10.80
C VAL A 182 -10.75 5.00 11.20
N SER A 183 -9.64 5.26 10.51
CA SER A 183 -8.88 6.50 10.61
C SER A 183 -8.27 6.85 9.26
N ALA A 184 -8.58 8.05 8.75
CA ALA A 184 -7.93 8.56 7.55
C ALA A 184 -6.60 9.19 7.96
N VAL A 185 -5.54 8.75 7.30
CA VAL A 185 -4.16 9.14 7.57
C VAL A 185 -3.61 9.85 6.35
N LYS A 186 -3.03 11.04 6.54
CA LYS A 186 -2.20 11.70 5.54
C LYS A 186 -0.73 11.45 5.86
N PHE A 187 0.02 10.95 4.89
CA PHE A 187 1.43 10.61 5.07
C PHE A 187 2.28 11.01 3.86
N GLU A 188 3.58 11.17 4.11
CA GLU A 188 4.60 11.38 3.10
C GLU A 188 5.09 10.04 2.55
N TRP A 189 5.37 9.99 1.25
CA TRP A 189 5.96 8.83 0.62
C TRP A 189 6.83 9.25 -0.57
N ARG A 190 7.77 8.40 -0.95
CA ARG A 190 8.58 8.55 -2.16
C ARG A 190 9.15 7.20 -2.61
N LEU A 191 9.77 7.18 -3.78
CA LEU A 191 10.55 6.06 -4.28
C LEU A 191 12.02 6.40 -4.23
N ASP A 192 12.82 5.39 -3.91
CA ASP A 192 14.27 5.45 -4.02
C ASP A 192 14.72 4.73 -5.29
N ARG A 193 15.46 5.44 -6.15
CA ARG A 193 15.98 4.88 -7.41
C ARG A 193 16.87 3.67 -7.17
N ALA A 194 17.55 3.60 -6.02
CA ALA A 194 18.43 2.47 -5.69
C ALA A 194 17.66 1.18 -5.37
N THR A 195 16.39 1.27 -4.95
CA THR A 195 15.60 0.12 -4.48
C THR A 195 14.35 -0.15 -5.32
N ALA A 196 14.04 0.72 -6.28
CA ALA A 196 12.84 0.61 -7.12
C ALA A 196 12.92 -0.45 -8.25
N ASP A 197 14.01 -1.23 -8.34
CA ASP A 197 14.21 -2.29 -9.34
C ASP A 197 13.86 -1.83 -10.77
N TRP A 198 12.89 -2.49 -11.42
CA TRP A 198 12.46 -2.18 -12.78
C TRP A 198 11.91 -0.77 -12.93
N ALA A 199 11.27 -0.22 -11.88
CA ALA A 199 10.63 1.08 -11.92
C ALA A 199 11.66 2.23 -11.95
N ALA A 200 12.93 1.96 -11.64
CA ALA A 200 14.02 2.91 -11.81
C ALA A 200 14.43 3.11 -13.29
N ASP A 201 13.88 2.33 -14.23
CA ASP A 201 14.12 2.57 -15.65
C ASP A 201 13.45 3.89 -16.10
N PRO A 202 14.19 4.82 -16.73
CA PRO A 202 13.66 6.11 -17.16
C PRO A 202 12.42 6.03 -18.05
N VAL A 203 12.19 4.92 -18.74
CA VAL A 203 10.96 4.71 -19.54
C VAL A 203 9.68 4.85 -18.72
N PHE A 204 9.73 4.58 -17.41
CA PHE A 204 8.56 4.65 -16.53
C PHE A 204 8.39 5.98 -15.80
N TYR A 205 9.38 6.87 -15.81
CA TYR A 205 9.32 8.14 -15.07
C TYR A 205 8.14 9.04 -15.45
N PRO A 206 7.68 9.11 -16.71
CA PRO A 206 6.48 9.88 -17.06
C PRO A 206 5.19 9.35 -16.42
N HIS A 207 5.20 8.09 -15.95
CA HIS A 207 4.02 7.40 -15.44
C HIS A 207 4.04 7.24 -13.92
N ILE A 208 5.18 7.44 -13.27
CA ILE A 208 5.38 7.25 -11.84
C ILE A 208 5.75 8.60 -11.20
N SER A 209 4.86 9.14 -10.37
CA SER A 209 5.13 10.34 -9.57
C SER A 209 5.55 9.91 -8.16
N GLY A 210 6.84 9.82 -7.90
CA GLY A 210 7.35 9.35 -6.61
C GLY A 210 8.86 9.41 -6.49
N PHE A 211 9.57 9.48 -7.61
CA PHE A 211 11.01 9.75 -7.58
C PHE A 211 11.26 11.24 -7.39
N PRO A 212 12.09 11.64 -6.39
CA PRO A 212 12.52 13.01 -6.24
C PRO A 212 13.20 13.52 -7.52
N SER A 213 13.00 14.80 -7.81
CA SER A 213 13.72 15.46 -8.89
C SER A 213 15.21 15.63 -8.52
N GLN A 214 16.08 15.77 -9.52
CA GLN A 214 17.50 16.03 -9.26
C GLN A 214 17.74 17.39 -8.58
N HIS A 215 16.82 18.33 -8.76
CA HIS A 215 16.92 19.69 -8.23
C HIS A 215 16.33 19.78 -6.80
N GLU A 216 15.44 18.85 -6.44
CA GLU A 216 14.78 18.78 -5.13
C GLU A 216 14.87 17.34 -4.57
N PRO A 217 16.06 16.88 -4.15
CA PRO A 217 16.26 15.50 -3.69
C PRO A 217 15.51 15.16 -2.39
N ASP A 218 15.09 16.18 -1.64
CA ASP A 218 14.33 16.06 -0.39
C ASP A 218 12.80 16.11 -0.62
N GLU A 219 12.33 16.10 -1.86
CA GLU A 219 10.90 16.12 -2.18
C GLU A 219 10.19 14.84 -1.70
N TRP A 220 9.05 15.03 -1.04
CA TRP A 220 8.14 13.96 -0.64
C TRP A 220 6.76 14.16 -1.25
N GLN A 221 6.20 13.09 -1.81
CA GLN A 221 4.80 13.07 -2.21
C GLN A 221 3.91 12.90 -0.98
N THR A 222 2.67 13.36 -1.07
CA THR A 222 1.70 13.17 0.02
C THR A 222 0.49 12.38 -0.45
N ARG A 223 -0.06 11.52 0.41
CA ARG A 223 -1.25 10.74 0.10
C ARG A 223 -2.12 10.54 1.33
N HIS A 224 -3.41 10.36 1.11
CA HIS A 224 -4.34 9.89 2.12
C HIS A 224 -4.57 8.39 1.98
N ILE A 225 -4.67 7.70 3.11
CA ILE A 225 -4.97 6.27 3.20
C ILE A 225 -5.84 6.01 4.44
N MET A 226 -6.75 5.06 4.33
CA MET A 226 -7.65 4.63 5.38
C MET A 226 -7.07 3.43 6.09
N LEU A 227 -6.91 3.56 7.40
CA LEU A 227 -6.63 2.45 8.30
C LEU A 227 -7.94 1.96 8.91
N GLU A 228 -8.07 0.66 9.07
CA GLU A 228 -9.23 0.02 9.67
C GLU A 228 -8.80 -0.89 10.82
N ARG A 229 -9.63 -0.93 11.88
CA ARG A 229 -9.43 -1.81 13.03
C ARG A 229 -10.31 -3.04 12.91
N LYS A 230 -9.79 -4.08 12.27
CA LYS A 230 -10.47 -5.37 12.10
C LYS A 230 -10.02 -6.34 13.18
N ASP A 231 -10.97 -7.01 13.83
CA ASP A 231 -10.70 -7.99 14.89
C ASP A 231 -9.77 -7.46 16.00
N GLY A 232 -9.89 -6.15 16.30
CA GLY A 232 -9.09 -5.47 17.31
C GLY A 232 -7.71 -4.99 16.84
N VAL A 233 -7.30 -5.30 15.61
CA VAL A 233 -5.98 -4.98 15.04
C VAL A 233 -6.10 -3.89 13.98
N TRP A 234 -5.24 -2.88 14.04
CA TRP A 234 -5.16 -1.83 13.02
C TRP A 234 -4.34 -2.30 11.82
N GLY A 235 -4.87 -2.08 10.62
CA GLY A 235 -4.20 -2.37 9.35
C GLY A 235 -4.80 -1.57 8.20
N LEU A 236 -4.41 -1.90 6.98
CA LEU A 236 -5.11 -1.41 5.79
C LEU A 236 -6.50 -2.04 5.72
N GLY A 237 -7.51 -1.25 5.37
CA GLY A 237 -8.82 -1.78 4.98
C GLY A 237 -8.80 -2.39 3.58
N ASP A 238 -9.92 -2.98 3.16
CA ASP A 238 -10.04 -3.62 1.83
C ASP A 238 -9.91 -2.61 0.67
N ARG A 239 -10.25 -1.34 0.92
CA ARG A 239 -10.10 -0.23 -0.05
C ARG A 239 -9.39 0.96 0.60
N PRO A 240 -8.09 0.84 0.88
CA PRO A 240 -7.40 1.77 1.76
C PRO A 240 -7.22 3.16 1.12
N TYR A 241 -7.29 3.29 -0.21
CA TYR A 241 -7.21 4.60 -0.88
C TYR A 241 -8.56 5.25 -1.17
N THR A 242 -9.66 4.60 -0.82
CA THR A 242 -11.00 5.21 -0.86
C THR A 242 -11.27 5.84 0.49
N ILE A 243 -11.17 7.17 0.55
CA ILE A 243 -11.50 7.91 1.75
C ILE A 243 -13.03 7.94 1.90
N ARG A 244 -13.53 7.28 2.94
CA ARG A 244 -14.95 7.23 3.29
C ARG A 244 -15.14 8.09 4.54
N TRP A 245 -15.90 9.17 4.40
CA TRP A 245 -16.23 10.12 5.45
C TRP A 245 -17.62 10.66 5.26
#